data_AF-A0A835SJL1-F1
#
_entry.id   AF-A0A835SJL1-F1
#
_cell.length_a   1.000
_cell.length_b   1.000
_cell.length_c   1.000
_cell.angle_alpha   90.00
_cell.angle_beta   90.00
_cell.angle_gamma   90.00
#
_symmetry.space_group_name_H-M   'P 1'
#
loop_
_entity.id
_entity.type
_entity.pdbx_description
1 polymer ?
#
loop_
_entity_poly.entity_id
_entity_poly.type
_entity_poly.pdbx_seq_one_letter_code
_entity_poly.pdbx_strand_id
1 'polypeptide(L)'
;MQLVEAAVAQVLAEEEAAGRDPTRRLARLGPADFPLPRLAPRLEALRQELLHGLGFALLRRLPVERYSRLQAAAAFMGLGSHLGAARSQNGSGHVLGHVTDLGLSSSDPSVRIYQTRERQTFHTDSCDVVGLLCLREAAASGDGLLVSADSLFNEMRRRCPELMARLLAPMPHDRRGEVPAGQRPWFDIPCSAGGYSV
;
A
#
# COMPACT_ATOMS: atom_id res chain seq x y z
N MET A 1 4.94 -2.12 -21.53
CA MET A 1 4.29 -3.36 -21.10
C MET A 1 5.17 -4.57 -21.32
N GLN A 2 5.67 -4.80 -22.55
CA GLN A 2 6.66 -5.86 -22.84
C GLN A 2 7.89 -5.85 -21.92
N LEU A 3 8.40 -4.66 -21.54
CA LEU A 3 9.53 -4.56 -20.60
C LEU A 3 9.20 -5.07 -19.19
N VAL A 4 7.96 -4.87 -18.71
CA VAL A 4 7.53 -5.38 -17.39
C VAL A 4 7.40 -6.89 -17.46
N GLU A 5 6.80 -7.43 -18.53
CA GLU A 5 6.68 -8.87 -18.75
C GLU A 5 8.05 -9.56 -18.82
N ALA A 6 9.00 -8.97 -19.55
CA ALA A 6 10.36 -9.48 -19.65
C ALA A 6 11.07 -9.48 -18.28
N ALA A 7 10.96 -8.38 -17.51
CA ALA A 7 11.55 -8.30 -16.18
C ALA A 7 10.90 -9.29 -15.19
N VAL A 8 9.57 -9.49 -15.25
CA VAL A 8 8.87 -10.53 -14.49
C VAL A 8 9.42 -11.92 -14.84
N ALA A 9 9.51 -12.25 -16.13
CA ALA A 9 10.01 -13.55 -16.57
C ALA A 9 11.46 -13.79 -16.10
N GLN A 10 12.31 -12.76 -16.21
CA GLN A 10 13.70 -12.84 -15.78
C GLN A 10 13.82 -13.12 -14.27
N VAL A 11 13.16 -12.31 -13.42
CA VAL A 11 13.24 -12.47 -11.96
C VAL A 11 12.77 -13.86 -11.53
N LEU A 12 11.66 -14.35 -12.09
CA LEU A 12 11.14 -15.67 -11.74
C LEU A 12 12.04 -16.81 -12.23
N ALA A 13 12.58 -16.71 -13.45
CA ALA A 13 13.50 -17.71 -14.00
C ALA A 13 14.82 -17.79 -13.22
N GLU A 14 15.34 -16.65 -12.73
CA GLU A 14 16.55 -16.63 -11.89
C GLU A 14 16.36 -17.36 -10.55
N GLU A 15 15.18 -17.22 -9.92
CA GLU A 15 14.88 -17.93 -8.67
C GLU A 15 14.64 -19.42 -8.90
N GLU A 16 13.95 -19.77 -10.00
CA GLU A 16 13.73 -21.16 -10.39
C GLU A 16 15.05 -21.88 -10.71
N ALA A 17 15.91 -21.26 -11.52
CA ALA A 17 17.23 -21.81 -11.86
C ALA A 17 18.12 -22.02 -10.63
N ALA A 18 17.92 -21.22 -9.59
CA ALA A 18 18.64 -21.35 -8.33
C ALA A 18 17.94 -22.26 -7.28
N GLY A 19 16.79 -22.86 -7.62
CA GLY A 19 16.02 -23.72 -6.72
C GLY A 19 15.48 -23.00 -5.47
N ARG A 20 15.23 -21.70 -5.56
CA ARG A 20 14.75 -20.88 -4.44
C ARG A 20 13.27 -20.56 -4.57
N ASP A 21 12.65 -20.28 -3.43
CA ASP A 21 11.27 -19.76 -3.39
C ASP A 21 11.24 -18.31 -3.90
N PRO A 22 10.61 -18.04 -5.06
CA PRO A 22 10.62 -16.71 -5.67
C PRO A 22 9.93 -15.65 -4.81
N THR A 23 8.99 -16.04 -3.93
CA THR A 23 8.23 -15.10 -3.09
C THR A 23 9.13 -14.34 -2.11
N ARG A 24 10.22 -14.97 -1.64
CA ARG A 24 11.18 -14.36 -0.74
C ARG A 24 11.96 -13.22 -1.38
N ARG A 25 12.23 -13.31 -2.68
CA ARG A 25 12.94 -12.27 -3.43
C ARG A 25 12.05 -11.08 -3.75
N LEU A 26 10.75 -11.32 -4.02
CA LEU A 26 9.80 -10.25 -4.33
C LEU A 26 9.77 -9.14 -3.27
N ALA A 27 9.89 -9.51 -2.00
CA ALA A 27 9.90 -8.58 -0.88
C ALA A 27 11.13 -7.65 -0.82
N ARG A 28 12.18 -7.96 -1.57
CA ARG A 28 13.49 -7.28 -1.52
C ARG A 28 13.93 -6.75 -2.88
N LEU A 29 13.04 -6.77 -3.89
CA LEU A 29 13.37 -6.26 -5.21
C LEU A 29 13.78 -4.79 -5.12
N GLY A 30 14.94 -4.48 -5.69
CA GLY A 30 15.35 -3.13 -5.99
C GLY A 30 15.17 -2.80 -7.48
N PRO A 31 15.37 -1.52 -7.87
CA PRO A 31 15.40 -1.12 -9.28
C PRO A 31 16.43 -1.88 -10.12
N ALA A 32 17.53 -2.33 -9.50
CA ALA A 32 18.58 -3.11 -10.16
C ALA A 32 18.15 -4.56 -10.46
N ASP A 33 17.33 -5.16 -9.60
CA ASP A 33 16.75 -6.50 -9.84
C ASP A 33 15.63 -6.47 -10.89
N PHE A 34 14.99 -5.32 -11.07
CA PHE A 34 13.87 -5.13 -11.99
C PHE A 34 14.13 -3.95 -12.95
N PRO A 35 15.09 -4.07 -13.87
CA PRO A 35 15.53 -2.95 -14.70
C PRO A 35 14.45 -2.54 -15.71
N LEU A 36 14.07 -1.27 -15.67
CA LEU A 36 13.03 -0.69 -16.50
C LEU A 36 13.53 0.58 -17.23
N PRO A 37 14.55 0.52 -18.09
CA PRO A 37 15.29 1.70 -18.55
C PRO A 37 14.40 2.77 -19.22
N ARG A 38 13.32 2.38 -19.91
CA ARG A 38 12.38 3.31 -20.55
C ARG A 38 11.25 3.80 -19.64
N LEU A 39 10.99 3.09 -18.55
CA LEU A 39 9.87 3.38 -17.65
C LEU A 39 10.35 4.00 -16.32
N ALA A 40 11.58 3.72 -15.89
CA ALA A 40 12.17 4.25 -14.66
C ALA A 40 12.13 5.79 -14.59
N PRO A 41 12.45 6.57 -15.64
CA PRO A 41 12.32 8.03 -15.59
C PRO A 41 10.86 8.50 -15.36
N ARG A 42 9.89 7.75 -15.87
CA ARG A 42 8.46 8.05 -15.66
C ARG A 42 7.99 7.64 -14.28
N LEU A 43 8.52 6.55 -13.73
CA LEU A 43 8.24 6.12 -12.36
C LEU A 43 8.88 7.08 -11.34
N GLU A 44 10.05 7.63 -11.64
CA GLU A 44 10.64 8.68 -10.81
C GLU A 44 9.78 9.96 -10.85
N ALA A 45 9.33 10.40 -12.03
CA ALA A 45 8.41 11.53 -12.12
C ALA A 45 7.08 11.25 -11.37
N LEU A 46 6.57 10.02 -11.46
CA LEU A 46 5.40 9.57 -10.70
C LEU A 46 5.64 9.66 -9.19
N ARG A 47 6.81 9.23 -8.72
CA ARG A 47 7.20 9.33 -7.31
C ARG A 47 7.22 10.78 -6.83
N GLN A 48 7.72 11.71 -7.65
CA GLN A 48 7.67 13.14 -7.34
C GLN A 48 6.23 13.65 -7.23
N GLU A 49 5.35 13.26 -8.15
CA GLU A 49 3.93 13.66 -8.08
C GLU A 49 3.18 13.06 -6.88
N LEU A 50 3.55 11.86 -6.46
CA LEU A 50 2.99 11.21 -5.28
C LEU A 50 3.45 11.89 -3.98
N LEU A 51 4.70 12.37 -3.90
CA LEU A 51 5.26 12.93 -2.67
C LEU A 51 5.10 14.45 -2.56
N HIS A 52 5.06 15.14 -3.70
CA HIS A 52 5.15 16.61 -3.77
C HIS A 52 4.12 17.25 -4.69
N GLY A 53 3.30 16.43 -5.36
CA GLY A 53 2.25 16.88 -6.28
C GLY A 53 0.85 16.59 -5.75
N LEU A 54 0.01 16.00 -6.59
CA LEU A 54 -1.37 15.68 -6.26
C LEU A 54 -1.53 14.58 -5.19
N GLY A 55 -0.45 13.84 -4.89
CA GLY A 55 -0.47 12.73 -3.94
C GLY A 55 -1.09 11.44 -4.48
N PHE A 56 -1.66 11.45 -5.69
CA PHE A 56 -2.34 10.28 -6.24
C PHE A 56 -2.02 10.08 -7.71
N ALA A 57 -1.95 8.81 -8.11
CA ALA A 57 -1.85 8.45 -9.52
C ALA A 57 -2.50 7.10 -9.84
N LEU A 58 -2.97 6.98 -11.08
CA LEU A 58 -3.54 5.75 -11.62
C LEU A 58 -2.70 5.23 -12.79
N LEU A 59 -2.04 4.09 -12.58
CA LEU A 59 -1.39 3.33 -13.64
C LEU A 59 -2.39 2.35 -14.28
N ARG A 60 -2.58 2.46 -15.60
CA ARG A 60 -3.52 1.61 -16.35
C ARG A 60 -2.80 0.74 -17.36
N ARG A 61 -3.49 -0.32 -17.79
CA ARG A 61 -3.10 -1.25 -18.87
C ARG A 61 -2.01 -2.26 -18.51
N LEU A 62 -1.78 -2.55 -17.22
CA LEU A 62 -1.02 -3.74 -16.84
C LEU A 62 -1.89 -4.97 -17.19
N PRO A 63 -1.40 -5.95 -17.98
CA PRO A 63 -2.20 -7.06 -18.49
C PRO A 63 -2.32 -8.16 -17.43
N VAL A 64 -2.88 -7.80 -16.26
CA VAL A 64 -3.00 -8.67 -15.09
C VAL A 64 -3.79 -9.95 -15.39
N GLU A 65 -4.69 -9.92 -16.35
CA GLU A 65 -5.48 -11.06 -16.80
C GLU A 65 -4.64 -12.17 -17.45
N ARG A 66 -3.44 -11.82 -17.91
CA ARG A 66 -2.48 -12.77 -18.51
C ARG A 66 -1.49 -13.32 -17.49
N TYR A 67 -1.49 -12.78 -16.27
CA TYR A 67 -0.52 -13.12 -15.25
C TYR A 67 -1.07 -14.19 -14.31
N SER A 68 -0.22 -15.14 -13.96
CA SER A 68 -0.41 -15.91 -12.74
C SER A 68 -0.35 -14.96 -11.52
N ARG A 69 -0.85 -15.41 -10.37
CA ARG A 69 -0.78 -14.60 -9.12
C ARG A 69 0.66 -14.22 -8.78
N LEU A 70 1.61 -15.12 -9.01
CA LEU A 70 3.04 -14.87 -8.76
C LEU A 70 3.61 -13.84 -9.74
N GLN A 71 3.23 -13.91 -11.02
CA GLN A 71 3.64 -12.92 -12.03
C GLN A 71 3.05 -11.54 -11.74
N ALA A 72 1.79 -11.46 -11.30
CA ALA A 72 1.16 -10.21 -10.90
C ALA A 72 1.83 -9.61 -9.65
N ALA A 73 2.17 -10.44 -8.67
CA ALA A 73 2.94 -10.02 -7.50
C ALA A 73 4.34 -9.51 -7.91
N ALA A 74 5.04 -10.21 -8.79
CA ALA A 74 6.34 -9.79 -9.29
C ALA A 74 6.27 -8.47 -10.07
N ALA A 75 5.27 -8.30 -10.93
CA ALA A 75 5.04 -7.05 -11.64
C ALA A 75 4.76 -5.89 -10.66
N PHE A 76 3.91 -6.12 -9.66
CA PHE A 76 3.55 -5.12 -8.67
C PHE A 76 4.75 -4.69 -7.82
N MET A 77 5.48 -5.65 -7.25
CA MET A 77 6.65 -5.38 -6.42
C MET A 77 7.80 -4.79 -7.24
N GLY A 78 8.00 -5.28 -8.47
CA GLY A 78 9.02 -4.76 -9.39
C GLY A 78 8.75 -3.35 -9.87
N LEU A 79 7.49 -2.95 -10.07
CA LEU A 79 7.13 -1.55 -10.35
C LEU A 79 7.28 -0.69 -9.09
N GLY A 80 6.81 -1.20 -7.95
CA GLY A 80 6.86 -0.52 -6.65
C GLY A 80 8.29 -0.23 -6.18
N SER A 81 9.27 -1.07 -6.52
CA SER A 81 10.68 -0.87 -6.16
C SER A 81 11.29 0.39 -6.76
N HIS A 82 10.72 0.92 -7.85
CA HIS A 82 11.11 2.21 -8.44
C HIS A 82 10.43 3.40 -7.77
N LEU A 83 9.42 3.18 -6.93
CA LEU A 83 8.71 4.22 -6.17
C LEU A 83 9.20 4.32 -4.73
N GLY A 84 9.73 3.24 -4.17
CA GLY A 84 10.27 3.22 -2.81
C GLY A 84 10.62 1.82 -2.33
N ALA A 85 10.85 1.68 -1.02
CA ALA A 85 11.13 0.40 -0.39
C ALA A 85 9.85 -0.21 0.21
N ALA A 86 9.64 -1.51 -0.01
CA ALA A 86 8.51 -2.20 0.57
C ALA A 86 8.58 -2.21 2.12
N ARG A 87 7.45 -1.89 2.76
CA ARG A 87 7.31 -1.89 4.22
C ARG A 87 6.46 -3.08 4.65
N SER A 88 6.74 -3.60 5.83
CA SER A 88 5.89 -4.63 6.42
C SER A 88 4.54 -4.04 6.84
N GLN A 89 3.47 -4.78 6.53
CA GLN A 89 2.08 -4.39 6.77
C GLN A 89 1.50 -5.00 8.07
N ASN A 90 2.22 -5.94 8.71
CA ASN A 90 1.79 -6.61 9.95
C ASN A 90 2.98 -7.24 10.68
N GLY A 91 2.74 -7.68 11.92
CA GLY A 91 3.74 -8.31 12.77
C GLY A 91 4.37 -9.60 12.21
N SER A 92 3.73 -10.23 11.23
CA SER A 92 4.27 -11.41 10.53
C SER A 92 5.28 -11.07 9.43
N GLY A 93 5.55 -9.79 9.16
CA GLY A 93 6.53 -9.40 8.16
C GLY A 93 6.00 -9.37 6.73
N HIS A 94 4.69 -9.54 6.52
CA HIS A 94 4.13 -9.51 5.16
C HIS A 94 4.30 -8.13 4.53
N VAL A 95 4.85 -8.05 3.33
CA VAL A 95 5.02 -6.80 2.56
C VAL A 95 4.00 -6.64 1.44
N LEU A 96 3.28 -7.72 1.11
CA LEU A 96 2.22 -7.77 0.12
C LEU A 96 1.02 -8.48 0.73
N GLY A 97 -0.08 -7.75 0.89
CA GLY A 97 -1.35 -8.26 1.41
C GLY A 97 -2.37 -8.51 0.30
N HIS A 98 -3.31 -9.42 0.57
CA HIS A 98 -4.50 -9.58 -0.27
C HIS A 98 -5.68 -8.83 0.37
N VAL A 99 -6.23 -7.87 -0.38
CA VAL A 99 -7.52 -7.25 -0.06
C VAL A 99 -8.61 -8.09 -0.71
N THR A 100 -9.33 -8.86 0.10
CA THR A 100 -10.36 -9.79 -0.37
C THR A 100 -11.29 -10.17 0.77
N ASP A 101 -12.55 -10.41 0.45
CA ASP A 101 -13.50 -10.98 1.41
C ASP A 101 -13.09 -12.42 1.75
N LEU A 102 -12.80 -12.67 3.03
CA LEU A 102 -12.53 -13.99 3.60
C LEU A 102 -13.73 -14.55 4.37
N GLY A 103 -14.89 -13.89 4.32
CA GLY A 103 -16.08 -14.25 5.10
C GLY A 103 -15.96 -13.87 6.58
N LEU A 104 -15.02 -12.98 6.93
CA LEU A 104 -14.82 -12.47 8.29
C LEU A 104 -15.73 -11.26 8.58
N SER A 105 -15.84 -10.88 9.84
CA SER A 105 -16.71 -9.79 10.31
C SER A 105 -15.92 -8.79 11.16
N SER A 106 -16.15 -7.50 10.95
CA SER A 106 -15.54 -6.43 11.76
C SER A 106 -16.04 -6.39 13.21
N SER A 107 -17.07 -7.16 13.55
CA SER A 107 -17.50 -7.39 14.93
C SER A 107 -16.42 -8.08 15.78
N ASP A 108 -15.48 -8.79 15.14
CA ASP A 108 -14.29 -9.31 15.79
C ASP A 108 -13.17 -8.25 15.73
N PRO A 109 -12.68 -7.74 16.87
CA PRO A 109 -11.67 -6.67 16.91
C PRO A 109 -10.30 -7.10 16.33
N SER A 110 -10.06 -8.40 16.16
CA SER A 110 -8.83 -8.91 15.54
C SER A 110 -8.89 -8.87 14.00
N VAL A 111 -10.08 -8.81 13.42
CA VAL A 111 -10.29 -8.80 11.96
C VAL A 111 -9.94 -7.43 11.38
N ARG A 112 -9.16 -7.44 10.31
CA ARG A 112 -8.89 -6.24 9.51
C ARG A 112 -9.98 -6.08 8.46
N ILE A 113 -10.46 -4.85 8.24
CA ILE A 113 -11.57 -4.60 7.29
C ILE A 113 -11.24 -5.06 5.86
N TYR A 114 -9.96 -5.05 5.45
CA TYR A 114 -9.55 -5.56 4.13
C TYR A 114 -9.79 -7.07 3.94
N GLN A 115 -10.17 -7.80 4.98
CA GLN A 115 -10.52 -9.22 4.97
C GLN A 115 -12.03 -9.47 4.90
N THR A 116 -12.84 -8.42 4.78
CA THR A 116 -14.31 -8.50 4.74
C THR A 116 -14.85 -7.81 3.49
N ARG A 117 -16.16 -7.94 3.24
CA ARG A 117 -16.90 -7.18 2.23
C ARG A 117 -17.40 -5.81 2.70
N GLU A 118 -17.05 -5.41 3.92
CA GLU A 118 -17.56 -4.17 4.51
C GLU A 118 -16.83 -2.94 3.96
N ARG A 119 -17.49 -1.78 4.04
CA ARG A 119 -16.92 -0.52 3.55
C ARG A 119 -15.72 -0.13 4.42
N GLN A 120 -14.55 0.00 3.80
CA GLN A 120 -13.42 0.69 4.43
C GLN A 120 -13.72 2.18 4.56
N THR A 121 -13.56 2.71 5.77
CA THR A 121 -13.65 4.14 6.06
C THR A 121 -12.40 4.86 5.57
N PHE A 122 -12.44 6.19 5.46
CA PHE A 122 -11.24 6.98 5.21
C PHE A 122 -10.18 6.70 6.27
N HIS A 123 -8.96 6.45 5.83
CA HIS A 123 -7.78 6.18 6.64
C HIS A 123 -6.53 6.49 5.84
N THR A 124 -5.42 6.65 6.55
CA THR A 124 -4.07 6.68 5.98
C THR A 124 -3.31 5.46 6.51
N ASP A 125 -2.43 4.90 5.70
CA ASP A 125 -1.53 3.85 6.15
C ASP A 125 -0.23 4.44 6.74
N SER A 126 0.50 3.62 7.50
CA SER A 126 1.78 4.00 8.11
C SER A 126 2.96 3.90 7.10
N CYS A 127 2.83 4.54 5.95
CA CYS A 127 3.85 4.62 4.90
C CYS A 127 3.73 5.91 4.06
N ASP A 128 4.74 6.20 3.23
CA ASP A 128 4.73 7.39 2.37
C ASP A 128 3.80 7.22 1.14
N VAL A 129 3.69 5.99 0.63
CA VAL A 129 2.87 5.66 -0.55
C VAL A 129 2.22 4.30 -0.36
N VAL A 130 0.92 4.21 -0.66
CA VAL A 130 0.16 2.95 -0.72
C VAL A 130 -0.08 2.59 -2.19
N GLY A 131 0.20 1.33 -2.53
CA GLY A 131 -0.08 0.79 -3.86
C GLY A 131 -1.19 -0.25 -3.81
N LEU A 132 -2.09 -0.23 -4.79
CA LEU A 132 -3.10 -1.27 -4.99
C LEU A 132 -3.04 -1.78 -6.43
N LEU A 133 -3.06 -3.11 -6.58
CA LEU A 133 -3.21 -3.76 -7.88
C LEU A 133 -4.55 -4.50 -7.94
N CYS A 134 -5.43 -4.04 -8.81
CA CYS A 134 -6.69 -4.73 -9.07
C CYS A 134 -6.44 -5.99 -9.92
N LEU A 135 -6.64 -7.17 -9.32
CA LEU A 135 -6.56 -8.45 -10.03
C LEU A 135 -7.91 -8.89 -10.61
N ARG A 136 -9.00 -8.43 -9.98
CA ARG A 136 -10.37 -8.72 -10.37
C ARG A 136 -11.26 -7.60 -9.86
N GLU A 137 -12.14 -7.09 -10.72
CA GLU A 137 -13.14 -6.11 -10.33
C GLU A 137 -14.20 -6.75 -9.43
N ALA A 138 -14.75 -5.96 -8.51
CA ALA A 138 -15.84 -6.42 -7.66
C ALA A 138 -17.10 -6.71 -8.50
N ALA A 139 -17.88 -7.72 -8.10
CA ALA A 139 -19.07 -8.14 -8.85
C ALA A 139 -20.19 -7.07 -8.83
N ALA A 140 -20.25 -6.28 -7.76
CA ALA A 140 -21.10 -5.11 -7.61
C ALA A 140 -20.49 -4.19 -6.55
N SER A 141 -20.62 -2.87 -6.70
CA SER A 141 -19.94 -1.86 -5.87
C SER A 141 -18.40 -1.99 -5.92
N GLY A 142 -17.67 -1.22 -5.11
CA GLY A 142 -16.20 -1.24 -5.10
C GLY A 142 -15.53 0.07 -5.52
N ASP A 143 -16.30 1.17 -5.56
CA ASP A 143 -15.75 2.50 -5.82
C ASP A 143 -14.70 2.85 -4.77
N GLY A 144 -13.50 3.19 -5.24
CA GLY A 144 -12.47 3.80 -4.42
C GLY A 144 -12.78 5.28 -4.21
N LEU A 145 -12.77 5.72 -2.96
CA LEU A 145 -12.89 7.14 -2.62
C LEU A 145 -11.55 7.63 -2.10
N LEU A 146 -11.13 8.80 -2.57
CA LEU A 146 -9.95 9.50 -2.10
C LEU A 146 -10.37 10.92 -1.70
N VAL A 147 -9.75 11.44 -0.65
CA VAL A 147 -9.87 12.82 -0.24
C VAL A 147 -8.48 13.33 0.13
N SER A 148 -8.17 14.58 -0.16
CA SER A 148 -6.89 15.18 0.22
C SER A 148 -6.88 15.51 1.71
N ALA A 149 -5.96 14.90 2.47
CA ALA A 149 -5.69 15.26 3.86
C ALA A 149 -5.41 16.77 4.04
N ASP A 150 -4.67 17.40 3.11
CA ASP A 150 -4.40 18.85 3.15
C ASP A 150 -5.64 19.71 2.96
N SER A 151 -6.51 19.31 2.04
CA SER A 151 -7.79 20.01 1.81
C SER A 151 -8.68 19.90 3.06
N LEU A 152 -8.74 18.72 3.67
CA LEU A 152 -9.43 18.52 4.94
C LEU A 152 -8.82 19.36 6.05
N PHE A 153 -7.49 19.41 6.14
CA PHE A 153 -6.79 20.21 7.13
C PHE A 153 -7.15 21.69 7.02
N ASN A 154 -7.06 22.25 5.82
CA ASN A 154 -7.36 23.65 5.56
C ASN A 154 -8.84 23.99 5.87
N GLU A 155 -9.76 23.12 5.47
CA GLU A 155 -11.19 23.31 5.74
C GLU A 155 -11.54 23.19 7.21
N MET A 156 -10.96 22.23 7.93
CA MET A 156 -11.16 22.07 9.36
C MET A 156 -10.56 23.24 10.14
N ARG A 157 -9.36 23.71 9.78
CA ARG A 157 -8.76 24.91 10.38
C ARG A 157 -9.66 26.15 10.19
N ARG A 158 -10.35 26.25 9.05
CA ARG A 158 -11.26 27.36 8.74
C ARG A 158 -12.61 27.26 9.48
N ARG A 159 -13.16 26.05 9.62
CA ARG A 159 -14.54 25.84 10.08
C ARG A 159 -14.68 25.39 11.53
N CYS A 160 -13.70 24.69 12.07
CA CYS A 160 -13.70 24.10 13.42
C CYS A 160 -12.27 24.00 14.00
N PRO A 161 -11.58 25.15 14.18
CA PRO A 161 -10.18 25.19 14.61
C PRO A 161 -9.93 24.49 15.97
N GLU A 162 -10.90 24.51 16.89
CA GLU A 162 -10.81 23.79 18.15
C GLU A 162 -10.76 22.28 17.98
N LEU A 163 -11.55 21.71 17.06
CA LEU A 163 -11.51 20.27 16.75
C LEU A 163 -10.22 19.90 16.04
N MET A 164 -9.73 20.75 15.13
CA MET A 164 -8.44 20.58 14.50
C MET A 164 -7.31 20.47 15.53
N ALA A 165 -7.28 21.37 16.52
CA ALA A 165 -6.29 21.32 17.60
C ALA A 165 -6.34 19.99 18.38
N ARG A 166 -7.52 19.38 18.54
CA ARG A 166 -7.65 18.06 19.18
C ARG A 166 -7.14 16.92 18.30
N LEU A 167 -7.32 16.97 16.99
CA LEU A 167 -6.78 15.97 16.06
C LEU A 167 -5.24 16.02 15.92
N LEU A 168 -4.64 17.17 16.23
CA LEU A 168 -3.19 17.35 16.30
C LEU A 168 -2.60 16.92 17.65
N ALA A 169 -3.44 16.73 18.67
CA ALA A 169 -2.98 16.23 19.96
C ALA A 169 -2.78 14.70 19.92
N PRO A 170 -1.86 14.13 20.73
CA PRO A 170 -1.68 12.69 20.81
C PRO A 170 -2.97 11.97 21.23
N MET A 171 -3.33 10.92 20.49
CA MET A 171 -4.48 10.06 20.77
C MET A 171 -4.04 8.59 20.86
N PRO A 172 -4.64 7.78 21.75
CA PRO A 172 -4.36 6.36 21.82
C PRO A 172 -4.71 5.65 20.51
N HIS A 173 -3.73 4.98 19.92
CA HIS A 173 -3.87 4.11 18.78
C HIS A 173 -3.54 2.67 19.18
N ASP A 174 -4.49 1.76 18.95
CA ASP A 174 -4.36 0.34 19.29
C ASP A 174 -3.25 -0.33 18.45
N ARG A 175 -2.43 -1.17 19.09
CA ARG A 175 -1.44 -2.04 18.42
C ARG A 175 -2.06 -3.29 17.82
N ARG A 176 -3.35 -3.53 18.08
CA ARG A 176 -4.15 -4.63 17.55
C ARG A 176 -3.48 -5.99 17.75
N GLY A 177 -3.00 -6.23 18.98
CA GLY A 177 -2.32 -7.46 19.39
C GLY A 177 -0.80 -7.48 19.14
N GLU A 178 -0.25 -6.56 18.36
CA GLU A 178 1.19 -6.49 18.06
C GLU A 178 1.94 -5.69 19.14
N VAL A 179 1.92 -6.19 20.38
CA VAL A 179 2.46 -5.50 21.56
C VAL A 179 3.89 -5.96 21.85
N PRO A 180 4.91 -5.10 21.70
CA PRO A 180 6.27 -5.45 22.09
C PRO A 180 6.38 -5.66 23.61
N ALA A 181 7.37 -6.46 24.04
CA ALA A 181 7.63 -6.70 25.45
C ALA A 181 7.82 -5.37 26.21
N GLY A 182 7.07 -5.20 27.31
CA GLY A 182 7.13 -4.00 28.16
C GLY A 182 6.38 -2.78 27.63
N GLN A 183 5.66 -2.88 26.50
CA GLN A 183 4.87 -1.78 25.94
C GLN A 183 3.39 -1.88 26.31
N ARG A 184 2.70 -0.73 26.29
CA ARG A 184 1.24 -0.68 26.40
C ARG A 184 0.59 -1.26 25.13
N PRO A 185 -0.64 -1.81 25.22
CA PRO A 185 -1.35 -2.32 24.04
C PRO A 185 -1.77 -1.23 23.06
N TRP A 186 -1.57 0.04 23.38
CA TRP A 186 -1.69 1.19 22.49
C TRP A 186 -0.42 2.05 22.51
N PHE A 187 -0.32 2.99 21.58
CA PHE A 187 0.65 4.08 21.59
C PHE A 187 -0.04 5.40 21.28
N ASP A 188 0.55 6.51 21.71
CA ASP A 188 -0.05 7.82 21.49
C ASP A 188 0.54 8.44 20.21
N ILE A 189 -0.33 8.79 19.27
CA ILE A 189 0.03 9.44 18.01
C ILE A 189 -1.08 10.44 17.64
N PRO A 190 -0.76 11.62 17.10
CA PRO A 190 -1.80 12.47 16.54
C PRO A 190 -2.62 11.73 15.50
N CYS A 191 -3.93 11.99 15.43
CA CYS A 191 -4.76 11.43 14.35
C CYS A 191 -4.27 11.87 12.96
N SER A 192 -3.55 12.99 12.91
CA SER A 192 -2.94 13.61 11.73
C SER A 192 -1.48 13.21 11.48
N ALA A 193 -0.90 12.28 12.26
CA ALA A 193 0.52 11.91 12.15
C ALA A 193 0.80 10.75 11.19
N GLY A 194 -0.18 10.32 10.39
CA GLY A 194 0.10 9.84 9.04
C GLY A 194 0.40 11.10 8.22
N GLY A 195 1.64 11.28 7.77
CA GLY A 195 2.12 12.53 7.17
C GLY A 195 1.15 13.13 6.15
N TYR A 196 1.16 14.45 6.06
CA TYR A 196 0.39 15.24 5.09
C TYR A 196 0.66 14.80 3.66
N SER A 197 0.00 13.72 3.20
CA SER A 197 0.01 13.19 1.84
C SER A 197 -1.11 12.15 1.72
N VAL A 198 -2.13 12.55 0.94
CA VAL A 198 -3.36 11.83 0.49
C VAL A 198 -4.18 11.07 1.53
#